data_AF-A0A925U1W4-F1
#
_entry.id   AF-A0A925U1W4-F1
#
_cell.length_a   1.000
_cell.length_b   1.000
_cell.length_c   1.000
_cell.angle_alpha   90.00
_cell.angle_beta   90.00
_cell.angle_gamma   90.00
#
_symmetry.space_group_name_H-M   'P 1'
#
loop_
_entity.id
_entity.type
_entity.pdbx_description
1 polymer ?
#
loop_
_entity_poly.entity_id
_entity_poly.type
_entity_poly.pdbx_seq_one_letter_code
_entity_poly.pdbx_strand_id
1 'polypeptide(L)'
;TQGPEGEIREISLRHVWTKETLTAVYKVDGEFQPEALAKINYLLRDYRCERTIDVDLKLIDLMWELNNELGRTGPIGVVSAYRSEGYNASLLRAGRVVDPHSQHMFGRAVDVVFPGVSLQALRDAAARRGIGGVGHYPFSGPPFVHLDTGPVRRWEEMHPAQRRSLRLPMRARRRLQLNCDLKMADVLQSISETEAIAALPEGAASVLTPKLPGNDVDTSNATADIPLPTLSNSDIAQRLALAAVEKSACKPGSNQTGLALCAKAPRRVAAGRATIDKTSESSLRRLIGGAKAIKGCRSAACSSTRKAEQKSKVAARTALRRRQRVRIEKKGKIRAVVRKLSAKRSRQKSRR
;
A
#
# COMPACT_ATOMS: atom_id res chain seq x y z
N THR A 1 -20.03 12.99 -9.89
CA THR A 1 -21.43 13.03 -9.42
C THR A 1 -21.42 13.68 -8.07
N GLN A 2 -22.07 14.84 -7.93
CA GLN A 2 -22.29 15.44 -6.61
C GLN A 2 -23.13 14.44 -5.79
N GLY A 3 -22.69 14.15 -4.56
CA GLY A 3 -23.42 13.26 -3.66
C GLY A 3 -24.74 13.89 -3.23
N PRO A 4 -25.63 13.13 -2.57
CA PRO A 4 -26.82 13.73 -1.98
C PRO A 4 -26.41 14.85 -1.02
N GLU A 5 -27.02 16.03 -1.21
CA GLU A 5 -26.75 17.23 -0.44
C GLU A 5 -27.01 16.97 1.05
N GLY A 6 -26.04 17.27 1.92
CA GLY A 6 -26.06 16.99 3.35
C GLY A 6 -25.46 15.64 3.77
N GLU A 7 -24.95 14.79 2.86
CA GLU A 7 -24.36 13.50 3.23
C GLU A 7 -22.98 13.68 3.89
N ILE A 8 -22.91 13.35 5.17
CA ILE A 8 -21.66 13.29 5.95
C ILE A 8 -21.26 11.82 6.11
N ARG A 9 -20.10 11.44 5.57
CA ARG A 9 -19.51 10.11 5.79
C ARG A 9 -18.39 10.19 6.81
N GLU A 10 -18.62 9.55 7.95
CA GLU A 10 -17.63 9.31 9.00
C GLU A 10 -17.22 7.83 9.02
N ILE A 11 -15.92 7.56 9.12
CA ILE A 11 -15.42 6.21 9.34
C ILE A 11 -14.67 6.11 10.67
N SER A 12 -14.92 5.03 11.42
CA SER A 12 -14.19 4.69 12.63
C SER A 12 -13.37 3.42 12.40
N LEU A 13 -12.06 3.50 12.60
CA LEU A 13 -11.08 2.46 12.32
C LEU A 13 -10.25 2.17 13.57
N ARG A 14 -9.93 0.89 13.76
CA ARG A 14 -8.98 0.43 14.77
C ARG A 14 -8.01 -0.58 14.19
N HIS A 15 -6.73 -0.26 14.17
CA HIS A 15 -5.71 -1.17 13.69
C HIS A 15 -5.44 -2.27 14.73
N VAL A 16 -5.62 -3.53 14.36
CA VAL A 16 -5.59 -4.67 15.29
C VAL A 16 -4.22 -4.87 15.92
N TRP A 17 -3.14 -4.60 15.20
CA TRP A 17 -1.77 -4.78 15.71
C TRP A 17 -1.22 -3.56 16.46
N THR A 18 -1.20 -2.37 15.85
CA THR A 18 -0.67 -1.15 16.48
C THR A 18 -1.58 -0.59 17.58
N LYS A 19 -2.85 -1.01 17.62
CA LYS A 19 -3.90 -0.51 18.52
C LYS A 19 -4.25 0.97 18.29
N GLU A 20 -3.74 1.58 17.21
CA GLU A 20 -4.11 2.92 16.79
C GLU A 20 -5.60 2.96 16.41
N THR A 21 -6.27 4.05 16.77
CA THR A 21 -7.68 4.29 16.49
C THR A 21 -7.85 5.63 15.82
N LEU A 22 -8.81 5.72 14.90
CA LEU A 22 -9.19 6.96 14.23
C LEU A 22 -10.70 6.97 14.03
N THR A 23 -11.32 8.10 14.33
CA THR A 23 -12.65 8.44 13.81
C THR A 23 -12.49 9.72 13.01
N ALA A 24 -12.96 9.72 11.78
CA ALA A 24 -12.81 10.87 10.89
C ALA A 24 -13.97 10.98 9.90
N VAL A 25 -14.53 12.19 9.81
CA VAL A 25 -15.39 12.61 8.70
C VAL A 25 -14.50 12.82 7.48
N TYR A 26 -14.62 11.93 6.49
CA TYR A 26 -13.74 11.90 5.32
C TYR A 26 -14.41 12.38 4.03
N LYS A 27 -15.74 12.50 4.03
CA LYS A 27 -16.51 12.99 2.89
C LYS A 27 -17.70 13.78 3.40
N VAL A 28 -17.94 14.96 2.82
CA VAL A 28 -19.05 15.86 3.14
C VAL A 28 -19.61 16.36 1.81
N ASP A 29 -20.91 16.19 1.59
CA ASP A 29 -21.60 16.64 0.37
C ASP A 29 -20.95 16.11 -0.92
N GLY A 30 -20.45 14.87 -0.87
CA GLY A 30 -19.72 14.23 -1.97
C GLY A 30 -18.22 14.59 -2.05
N GLU A 31 -17.77 15.62 -1.35
CA GLU A 31 -16.39 16.12 -1.38
C GLU A 31 -15.51 15.47 -0.31
N PHE A 32 -14.37 14.94 -0.75
CA PHE A 32 -13.42 14.28 0.13
C PHE A 32 -12.59 15.28 0.93
N GLN A 33 -12.42 15.00 2.23
CA GLN A 33 -11.71 15.86 3.16
C GLN A 33 -10.22 15.48 3.23
N PRO A 34 -9.28 16.28 2.66
CA PRO A 34 -7.90 15.86 2.48
C PRO A 34 -7.16 15.56 3.79
N GLU A 35 -7.44 16.34 4.84
CA GLU A 35 -6.83 16.13 6.16
C GLU A 35 -7.29 14.83 6.83
N ALA A 36 -8.55 14.46 6.64
CA ALA A 36 -9.10 13.20 7.13
C ALA A 36 -8.50 12.02 6.37
N LEU A 37 -8.42 12.13 5.04
CA LEU A 37 -7.78 11.12 4.19
C LEU A 37 -6.32 10.90 4.57
N ALA A 38 -5.55 11.96 4.85
CA ALA A 38 -4.17 11.82 5.30
C ALA A 38 -4.04 11.03 6.62
N LYS A 39 -4.98 11.23 7.56
CA LYS A 39 -5.04 10.46 8.82
C LYS A 39 -5.43 9.01 8.56
N ILE A 40 -6.39 8.76 7.67
CA ILE A 40 -6.81 7.41 7.26
C ILE A 40 -5.65 6.67 6.61
N ASN A 41 -4.99 7.28 5.62
CA ASN A 41 -3.82 6.73 4.93
C ASN A 41 -2.70 6.37 5.92
N TYR A 42 -2.48 7.21 6.95
CA TYR A 42 -1.50 6.90 8.00
C TYR A 42 -1.92 5.71 8.87
N LEU A 43 -3.20 5.58 9.24
CA LEU A 43 -3.68 4.42 9.99
C LEU A 43 -3.60 3.13 9.15
N LEU A 44 -3.89 3.23 7.85
CA LEU A 44 -3.86 2.12 6.88
C LEU A 44 -2.46 1.84 6.30
N ARG A 45 -1.42 2.48 6.82
CA ARG A 45 -0.03 2.32 6.35
C ARG A 45 0.50 0.91 6.59
N ASP A 46 1.58 0.57 5.89
CA ASP A 46 2.40 -0.57 6.29
C ASP A 46 3.24 -0.17 7.51
N TYR A 47 2.71 -0.43 8.71
CA TYR A 47 3.39 -0.09 9.97
C TYR A 47 4.71 -0.86 10.18
N ARG A 48 4.95 -1.96 9.45
CA ARG A 48 6.19 -2.75 9.59
C ARG A 48 7.35 -2.06 8.91
N CYS A 49 7.06 -1.36 7.81
CA CYS A 49 8.04 -0.61 7.03
C CYS A 49 7.88 0.91 7.14
N GLU A 50 6.90 1.38 7.93
CA GLU A 50 6.53 2.78 8.11
C GLU A 50 6.36 3.51 6.76
N ARG A 51 5.65 2.85 5.83
CA ARG A 51 5.35 3.39 4.50
C ARG A 51 3.87 3.64 4.35
N THR A 52 3.53 4.81 3.85
CA THR A 52 2.16 5.26 3.56
C THR A 52 2.03 5.56 2.07
N ILE A 53 0.83 5.36 1.53
CA ILE A 53 0.41 5.77 0.20
C ILE A 53 -1.00 6.35 0.30
N ASP A 54 -1.48 6.92 -0.79
CA ASP A 54 -2.90 7.23 -0.92
C ASP A 54 -3.68 5.93 -1.15
N VAL A 55 -4.56 5.60 -0.21
CA VAL A 55 -5.46 4.46 -0.32
C VAL A 55 -6.61 4.82 -1.24
N ASP A 56 -7.09 3.85 -2.02
CA ASP A 56 -8.19 4.03 -2.95
C ASP A 56 -9.45 4.52 -2.21
N LEU A 57 -10.00 5.65 -2.67
CA LEU A 57 -11.20 6.25 -2.09
C LEU A 57 -12.41 5.30 -2.17
N LYS A 58 -12.50 4.49 -3.23
CA LYS A 58 -13.56 3.48 -3.38
C LYS A 58 -13.49 2.42 -2.29
N LEU A 59 -12.29 2.09 -1.80
CA LEU A 59 -12.10 1.12 -0.73
C LEU A 59 -12.59 1.69 0.62
N ILE A 60 -12.36 2.99 0.85
CA ILE A 60 -12.83 3.69 2.05
C ILE A 60 -14.36 3.78 2.03
N ASP A 61 -14.94 4.17 0.89
CA ASP A 61 -16.40 4.18 0.70
C ASP A 61 -17.00 2.78 0.89
N LEU A 62 -16.40 1.72 0.32
CA LEU A 62 -16.87 0.33 0.49
C LEU A 62 -16.91 -0.10 1.97
N MET A 63 -15.87 0.22 2.74
CA MET A 63 -15.86 -0.09 4.19
C MET A 63 -16.97 0.63 4.94
N TRP A 64 -17.22 1.90 4.61
CA TRP A 64 -18.28 2.70 5.21
C TRP A 64 -19.67 2.14 4.89
N GLU A 65 -19.91 1.83 3.61
CA GLU A 65 -21.19 1.28 3.15
C GLU A 65 -21.50 -0.07 3.79
N LEU A 66 -20.51 -0.96 3.89
CA LEU A 66 -20.67 -2.24 4.60
C LEU A 66 -20.95 -2.04 6.08
N ASN A 67 -20.32 -1.05 6.72
CA ASN A 67 -20.53 -0.78 8.14
C ASN A 67 -21.97 -0.31 8.40
N ASN A 68 -22.52 0.50 7.50
CA ASN A 68 -23.91 0.97 7.57
C ASN A 68 -24.93 -0.13 7.23
N GLU A 69 -24.70 -0.90 6.16
CA GLU A 69 -25.57 -2.03 5.78
C GLU A 69 -25.70 -3.05 6.93
N LEU A 70 -24.60 -3.30 7.65
CA LEU A 70 -24.57 -4.22 8.78
C LEU A 70 -25.01 -3.57 10.10
N GLY A 71 -25.51 -2.32 10.08
CA GLY A 71 -26.06 -1.63 11.25
C GLY A 71 -25.07 -1.37 12.38
N ARG A 72 -23.78 -1.20 12.07
CA ARG A 72 -22.72 -1.08 13.09
C ARG A 72 -22.40 0.37 13.43
N THR A 73 -22.20 0.63 14.72
CA THR A 73 -21.80 1.96 15.26
C THR A 73 -20.38 1.97 15.82
N GLY A 74 -19.68 0.83 15.83
CA GLY A 74 -18.34 0.68 16.40
C GLY A 74 -17.21 0.66 15.35
N PRO A 75 -15.94 0.80 15.78
CA PRO A 75 -14.82 0.82 14.86
C PRO A 75 -14.71 -0.48 14.06
N ILE A 76 -14.32 -0.34 12.80
CA ILE A 76 -13.88 -1.45 11.95
C ILE A 76 -12.47 -1.87 12.40
N GLY A 77 -12.28 -3.17 12.65
CA GLY A 77 -10.98 -3.72 12.98
C GLY A 77 -10.15 -3.95 11.73
N VAL A 78 -9.10 -3.16 11.52
CA VAL A 78 -8.18 -3.30 10.39
C VAL A 78 -7.06 -4.27 10.78
N VAL A 79 -7.01 -5.44 10.15
CA VAL A 79 -5.95 -6.43 10.35
C VAL A 79 -4.73 -6.08 9.52
N SER A 80 -4.95 -5.69 8.27
CA SER A 80 -3.90 -5.28 7.33
C SER A 80 -4.53 -4.40 6.24
N ALA A 81 -3.75 -3.50 5.65
CA ALA A 81 -4.22 -2.60 4.61
C ALA A 81 -3.09 -2.44 3.58
N TYR A 82 -2.53 -1.24 3.37
CA TYR A 82 -1.38 -1.10 2.49
C TYR A 82 -0.23 -2.00 2.95
N ARG A 83 0.34 -2.78 2.03
CA ARG A 83 1.55 -3.58 2.23
C ARG A 83 2.64 -3.06 1.32
N SER A 84 3.77 -2.69 1.90
CA SER A 84 4.92 -2.29 1.08
C SER A 84 5.46 -3.47 0.27
N GLU A 85 6.01 -3.18 -0.91
CA GLU A 85 6.64 -4.17 -1.79
C GLU A 85 7.64 -5.05 -1.03
N GLY A 86 8.55 -4.45 -0.26
CA GLY A 86 9.57 -5.19 0.49
C GLY A 86 9.01 -6.11 1.57
N TYR A 87 7.92 -5.71 2.23
CA TYR A 87 7.22 -6.60 3.14
C TYR A 87 6.58 -7.78 2.40
N ASN A 88 5.86 -7.53 1.30
CA ASN A 88 5.23 -8.60 0.52
C ASN A 88 6.27 -9.57 -0.07
N ALA A 89 7.36 -9.05 -0.61
CA ALA A 89 8.49 -9.83 -1.11
C ALA A 89 9.15 -10.64 0.00
N SER A 90 9.29 -10.08 1.21
CA SER A 90 9.83 -10.79 2.37
C SER A 90 8.94 -11.96 2.80
N LEU A 91 7.62 -11.82 2.70
CA LEU A 91 6.66 -12.90 2.95
C LEU A 91 6.82 -14.02 1.92
N LEU A 92 6.86 -13.68 0.62
CA LEU A 92 7.00 -14.65 -0.46
C LEU A 92 8.32 -15.42 -0.35
N ARG A 93 9.42 -14.71 -0.08
CA ARG A 93 10.75 -15.32 0.15
C ARG A 93 10.78 -16.25 1.36
N ALA A 94 10.00 -15.94 2.40
CA ALA A 94 9.87 -16.78 3.59
C ALA A 94 8.96 -18.01 3.38
N GLY A 95 8.44 -18.23 2.16
CA GLY A 95 7.55 -19.34 1.84
C GLY A 95 6.13 -19.13 2.36
N ARG A 96 5.68 -17.87 2.52
CA ARG A 96 4.26 -17.56 2.78
C ARG A 96 3.50 -17.52 1.46
N VAL A 97 2.23 -17.87 1.53
CA VAL A 97 1.29 -17.82 0.40
C VAL A 97 0.79 -16.39 0.29
N VAL A 98 1.35 -15.63 -0.65
CA VAL A 98 0.99 -14.26 -0.95
C VAL A 98 1.05 -14.04 -2.46
N ASP A 99 0.15 -13.21 -2.95
CA ASP A 99 0.15 -12.80 -4.35
C ASP A 99 1.32 -11.83 -4.62
N PRO A 100 2.22 -12.11 -5.58
CA PRO A 100 3.26 -11.17 -6.01
C PRO A 100 2.70 -9.81 -6.46
N HIS A 101 1.48 -9.82 -7.01
CA HIS A 101 0.76 -8.66 -7.56
C HIS A 101 -0.44 -8.26 -6.69
N SER A 102 -0.34 -8.49 -5.38
CA SER A 102 -1.39 -8.24 -4.41
C SER A 102 -1.98 -6.82 -4.46
N GLN A 103 -3.32 -6.71 -4.46
CA GLN A 103 -4.04 -5.43 -4.35
C GLN A 103 -3.65 -4.57 -3.13
N HIS A 104 -3.13 -5.19 -2.06
CA HIS A 104 -2.60 -4.44 -0.91
C HIS A 104 -1.41 -3.55 -1.26
N MET A 105 -0.59 -3.94 -2.25
CA MET A 105 0.55 -3.13 -2.68
C MET A 105 0.14 -1.89 -3.46
N PHE A 106 -1.07 -1.88 -4.00
CA PHE A 106 -1.63 -0.77 -4.77
C PHE A 106 -2.55 0.14 -3.93
N GLY A 107 -2.69 -0.12 -2.63
CA GLY A 107 -3.61 0.64 -1.78
C GLY A 107 -5.08 0.36 -2.06
N ARG A 108 -5.37 -0.79 -2.68
CA ARG A 108 -6.70 -1.19 -3.14
C ARG A 108 -7.29 -2.34 -2.34
N ALA A 109 -6.65 -2.78 -1.26
CA ALA A 109 -7.15 -3.86 -0.42
C ALA A 109 -6.98 -3.61 1.07
N VAL A 110 -7.89 -4.21 1.84
CA VAL A 110 -7.92 -4.19 3.30
C VAL A 110 -8.40 -5.55 3.82
N ASP A 111 -7.72 -6.03 4.85
CA ASP A 111 -8.15 -7.17 5.66
C ASP A 111 -8.87 -6.63 6.89
N VAL A 112 -10.15 -6.96 7.03
CA VAL A 112 -11.00 -6.39 8.08
C VAL A 112 -11.72 -7.45 8.90
N VAL A 113 -12.03 -7.07 10.13
CA VAL A 113 -12.99 -7.72 11.00
C VAL A 113 -13.96 -6.66 11.49
N PHE A 114 -15.26 -7.00 11.50
CA PHE A 114 -16.31 -6.12 11.98
C PHE A 114 -16.78 -6.67 13.33
N PRO A 115 -16.26 -6.16 14.47
CA PRO A 115 -16.70 -6.60 15.79
C PRO A 115 -18.23 -6.62 15.93
N GLY A 116 -18.77 -7.76 16.36
CA GLY A 116 -20.21 -8.01 16.48
C GLY A 116 -20.88 -8.62 15.24
N VAL A 117 -20.17 -8.75 14.12
CA VAL A 117 -20.66 -9.38 12.89
C VAL A 117 -19.86 -10.63 12.58
N SER A 118 -20.53 -11.71 12.19
CA SER A 118 -19.86 -12.94 11.76
C SER A 118 -19.08 -12.71 10.46
N LEU A 119 -17.95 -13.39 10.29
CA LEU A 119 -17.13 -13.24 9.08
C LEU A 119 -17.89 -13.66 7.82
N GLN A 120 -18.77 -14.66 7.93
CA GLN A 120 -19.65 -15.08 6.83
C GLN A 120 -20.63 -13.97 6.44
N ALA A 121 -21.30 -13.34 7.41
CA ALA A 121 -22.23 -12.24 7.12
C ALA A 121 -21.51 -11.04 6.47
N LEU A 122 -20.29 -10.72 6.94
CA LEU A 122 -19.47 -9.67 6.31
C LEU A 122 -19.03 -10.06 4.89
N ARG A 123 -18.58 -11.30 4.67
CA ARG A 123 -18.24 -11.84 3.35
C ARG A 123 -19.43 -11.71 2.40
N ASP A 124 -20.62 -12.13 2.85
CA ASP A 124 -21.82 -12.16 2.01
C ASP A 124 -22.32 -10.76 1.66
N ALA A 125 -22.28 -9.83 2.63
CA ALA A 125 -22.58 -8.42 2.38
C ALA A 125 -21.61 -7.81 1.37
N ALA A 126 -20.30 -8.01 1.56
CA ALA A 126 -19.31 -7.57 0.59
C ALA A 126 -19.49 -8.21 -0.79
N ALA A 127 -19.84 -9.50 -0.82
CA ALA A 127 -20.01 -10.23 -2.05
C ALA A 127 -21.18 -9.71 -2.89
N ARG A 128 -22.33 -9.41 -2.24
CA ARG A 128 -23.52 -8.86 -2.91
C ARG A 128 -23.29 -7.52 -3.57
N ARG A 129 -22.36 -6.70 -3.08
CA ARG A 129 -22.04 -5.39 -3.67
C ARG A 129 -21.39 -5.48 -5.05
N GLY A 130 -20.78 -6.62 -5.40
CA GLY A 130 -20.12 -6.76 -6.70
C GLY A 130 -18.91 -5.84 -6.90
N ILE A 131 -18.36 -5.26 -5.82
CA ILE A 131 -17.19 -4.37 -5.89
C ILE A 131 -15.93 -5.18 -5.55
N GLY A 132 -15.04 -5.30 -6.53
CA GLY A 132 -13.74 -5.96 -6.45
C GLY A 132 -13.71 -7.33 -5.78
N GLY A 133 -12.54 -7.72 -5.25
CA GLY A 133 -12.29 -9.05 -4.68
C GLY A 133 -12.75 -9.19 -3.24
N VAL A 134 -13.35 -10.34 -2.90
CA VAL A 134 -13.72 -10.69 -1.51
C VAL A 134 -13.13 -12.06 -1.17
N GLY A 135 -12.29 -12.09 -0.14
CA GLY A 135 -11.66 -13.31 0.37
C GLY A 135 -12.11 -13.64 1.79
N HIS A 136 -12.45 -14.89 2.06
CA HIS A 136 -12.87 -15.32 3.39
C HIS A 136 -11.76 -16.13 4.09
N TYR A 137 -11.23 -15.61 5.20
CA TYR A 137 -10.10 -16.21 5.94
C TYR A 137 -10.47 -16.49 7.41
N PRO A 138 -11.25 -17.55 7.70
CA PRO A 138 -11.63 -17.90 9.06
C PRO A 138 -10.53 -18.65 9.84
N PHE A 139 -9.49 -19.17 9.17
CA PHE A 139 -8.45 -20.01 9.80
C PHE A 139 -7.07 -19.32 9.86
N SER A 140 -6.96 -18.12 9.31
CA SER A 140 -5.77 -17.28 9.45
C SER A 140 -5.53 -16.87 10.91
N GLY A 141 -4.31 -16.40 11.21
CA GLY A 141 -3.88 -16.04 12.57
C GLY A 141 -4.94 -15.26 13.37
N PRO A 142 -5.14 -13.95 13.16
CA PRO A 142 -6.44 -13.36 13.35
C PRO A 142 -7.32 -13.73 12.14
N PRO A 143 -8.60 -14.07 12.33
CA PRO A 143 -9.51 -14.32 11.23
C PRO A 143 -10.02 -12.98 10.65
N PHE A 144 -10.27 -12.92 9.35
CA PHE A 144 -10.67 -11.70 8.65
C PHE A 144 -11.40 -11.97 7.33
N VAL A 145 -12.01 -10.90 6.79
CA VAL A 145 -12.47 -10.82 5.41
C VAL A 145 -11.52 -9.87 4.65
N HIS A 146 -10.98 -10.33 3.53
CA HIS A 146 -10.26 -9.51 2.58
C HIS A 146 -11.27 -8.79 1.69
N LEU A 147 -11.11 -7.49 1.53
CA LEU A 147 -11.87 -6.64 0.62
C LEU A 147 -10.89 -5.92 -0.31
N ASP A 148 -11.13 -5.91 -1.61
CA ASP A 148 -10.39 -5.07 -2.54
C ASP A 148 -11.25 -4.41 -3.61
N THR A 149 -10.71 -3.40 -4.29
CA THR A 149 -11.34 -2.66 -5.40
C THR A 149 -10.76 -3.03 -6.77
N GLY A 150 -10.12 -4.21 -6.88
CA GLY A 150 -9.62 -4.76 -8.14
C GLY A 150 -10.73 -5.45 -8.96
N PRO A 151 -10.39 -6.44 -9.81
CA PRO A 151 -11.38 -7.25 -10.51
C PRO A 151 -12.27 -8.04 -9.55
N VAL A 152 -13.54 -8.21 -9.92
CA VAL A 152 -14.52 -8.96 -9.12
C VAL A 152 -14.14 -10.43 -9.05
N ARG A 153 -13.81 -10.89 -7.83
CA ARG A 153 -13.37 -12.26 -7.54
C ARG A 153 -13.86 -12.66 -6.17
N ARG A 154 -14.06 -13.96 -5.95
CA ARG A 154 -14.45 -14.54 -4.66
C ARG A 154 -13.57 -15.75 -4.41
N TRP A 155 -13.09 -15.90 -3.18
CA TRP A 155 -12.30 -17.06 -2.80
C TRP A 155 -12.39 -17.33 -1.30
N GLU A 156 -12.07 -18.56 -0.92
CA GLU A 156 -12.12 -18.99 0.47
C GLU A 156 -10.81 -19.66 0.88
N GLU A 157 -10.41 -19.42 2.12
CA GLU A 157 -9.32 -20.15 2.74
C GLU A 157 -9.74 -21.60 2.98
N MET A 158 -9.01 -22.53 2.35
CA MET A 158 -9.21 -23.96 2.56
C MET A 158 -8.99 -24.35 4.04
N HIS A 159 -9.90 -25.16 4.58
CA HIS A 159 -9.78 -25.67 5.94
C HIS A 159 -8.44 -26.42 6.15
N PRO A 160 -7.70 -26.19 7.26
CA PRO A 160 -6.39 -26.81 7.47
C PRO A 160 -6.38 -28.34 7.39
N ALA A 161 -7.47 -29.00 7.81
CA ALA A 161 -7.60 -30.46 7.70
C ALA A 161 -7.71 -30.94 6.24
N GLN A 162 -8.50 -30.25 5.42
CA GLN A 162 -8.63 -30.55 4.00
C GLN A 162 -7.32 -30.28 3.26
N ARG A 163 -6.63 -29.18 3.60
CA ARG A 163 -5.31 -28.92 3.01
C ARG A 163 -4.30 -30.03 3.30
N ARG A 164 -4.34 -30.62 4.50
CA ARG A 164 -3.47 -31.76 4.86
C ARG A 164 -3.82 -33.03 4.08
N SER A 165 -5.11 -33.31 3.84
CA SER A 165 -5.52 -34.51 3.09
C SER A 165 -5.10 -34.46 1.62
N LEU A 166 -5.09 -33.28 1.00
CA LEU A 166 -4.69 -33.10 -0.40
C LEU A 166 -3.18 -33.25 -0.65
N ARG A 167 -2.34 -33.34 0.39
CA ARG A 167 -0.87 -33.45 0.29
C ARG A 167 -0.23 -32.44 -0.68
N LEU A 168 -0.82 -31.24 -0.79
CA LEU A 168 -0.32 -30.21 -1.69
C LEU A 168 1.14 -29.85 -1.35
N PRO A 169 2.01 -29.69 -2.37
CA PRO A 169 3.40 -29.34 -2.13
C PRO A 169 3.47 -28.02 -1.35
N MET A 170 4.07 -28.06 -0.16
CA MET A 170 4.28 -26.86 0.65
C MET A 170 5.69 -26.35 0.43
N ARG A 171 5.81 -25.08 0.03
CA ARG A 171 7.08 -24.38 0.08
C ARG A 171 7.60 -24.37 1.51
N ALA A 172 8.87 -24.72 1.68
CA ALA A 172 9.50 -24.75 2.99
C ALA A 172 9.37 -23.39 3.69
N ARG A 173 8.67 -23.37 4.83
CA ARG A 173 8.49 -22.15 5.61
C ARG A 173 9.78 -21.79 6.32
N ARG A 174 10.33 -20.62 6.01
CA ARG A 174 11.49 -20.05 6.70
C ARG A 174 11.05 -19.01 7.72
N ARG A 175 11.93 -18.69 8.67
CA ARG A 175 11.75 -17.54 9.56
C ARG A 175 11.66 -16.27 8.71
N LEU A 176 10.66 -15.44 8.99
CA LEU A 176 10.50 -14.17 8.28
C LEU A 176 11.65 -13.22 8.63
N GLN A 177 12.46 -12.88 7.63
CA GLN A 177 13.45 -11.81 7.71
C GLN A 177 12.92 -10.60 6.94
N LEU A 178 12.40 -9.62 7.67
CA LEU A 178 11.83 -8.41 7.09
C LEU A 178 12.94 -7.57 6.44
N ASN A 179 12.82 -7.34 5.14
CA ASN A 179 13.60 -6.35 4.41
C ASN A 179 12.64 -5.43 3.64
N CYS A 180 12.46 -4.21 4.14
CA CYS A 180 11.56 -3.22 3.55
C CYS A 180 12.04 -2.71 2.17
N ASP A 181 13.31 -2.91 1.84
CA ASP A 181 13.90 -2.47 0.57
C ASP A 181 14.03 -3.61 -0.45
N LEU A 182 13.65 -4.84 -0.09
CA LEU A 182 13.61 -5.99 -1.01
C LEU A 182 12.64 -5.72 -2.16
N LYS A 183 13.02 -6.08 -3.38
CA LYS A 183 12.15 -5.98 -4.55
C LYS A 183 11.47 -7.30 -4.83
N MET A 184 10.22 -7.24 -5.29
CA MET A 184 9.50 -8.45 -5.66
C MET A 184 10.20 -9.15 -6.83
N ALA A 185 10.69 -8.36 -7.79
CA ALA A 185 11.45 -8.86 -8.93
C ALA A 185 12.67 -9.72 -8.52
N ASP A 186 13.43 -9.31 -7.51
CA ASP A 186 14.60 -10.06 -7.02
C ASP A 186 14.18 -11.41 -6.42
N VAL A 187 13.00 -11.48 -5.78
CA VAL A 187 12.47 -12.72 -5.21
C VAL A 187 11.98 -13.65 -6.32
N LEU A 188 11.30 -13.11 -7.33
CA LEU A 188 10.77 -13.85 -8.47
C LEU A 188 11.85 -14.38 -9.43
N GLN A 189 13.08 -13.87 -9.37
CA GLN A 189 14.22 -14.52 -10.04
C GLN A 189 14.54 -15.90 -9.48
N SER A 190 14.21 -16.15 -8.21
CA SER A 190 14.53 -17.39 -7.48
C SER A 190 13.32 -18.29 -7.20
N ILE A 191 12.11 -17.76 -7.40
CA ILE A 191 10.84 -18.42 -7.11
C ILE A 191 9.96 -18.17 -8.31
N SER A 192 9.48 -19.23 -8.95
CA SER A 192 8.60 -19.05 -10.11
C SER A 192 7.34 -18.30 -9.70
N GLU A 193 6.98 -17.28 -10.50
CA GLU A 193 5.74 -16.54 -10.30
C GLU A 193 4.51 -17.45 -10.42
N THR A 194 4.54 -18.39 -11.37
CA THR A 194 3.46 -19.36 -11.54
C THR A 194 3.29 -20.27 -10.32
N GLU A 195 4.39 -20.67 -9.68
CA GLU A 195 4.34 -21.43 -8.42
C GLU A 195 3.80 -20.59 -7.26
N ALA A 196 4.16 -19.31 -7.21
CA ALA A 196 3.65 -18.39 -6.19
C ALA A 196 2.13 -18.20 -6.33
N ILE A 197 1.65 -18.03 -7.57
CA ILE A 197 0.23 -17.88 -7.90
C ILE A 197 -0.53 -19.20 -7.64
N ALA A 198 0.00 -20.34 -8.09
CA ALA A 198 -0.64 -21.65 -7.90
C ALA A 198 -0.78 -22.06 -6.42
N ALA A 199 -0.01 -21.45 -5.52
CA ALA A 199 -0.12 -21.71 -4.09
C ALA A 199 -1.29 -20.96 -3.41
N LEU A 200 -1.87 -19.95 -4.08
CA LEU A 200 -2.99 -19.17 -3.58
C LEU A 200 -4.29 -19.98 -3.61
N PRO A 201 -5.30 -19.64 -2.78
CA PRO A 201 -6.65 -20.14 -2.97
C PRO A 201 -7.16 -19.85 -4.39
N GLU A 202 -7.99 -20.74 -4.92
CA GLU A 202 -8.59 -20.57 -6.23
C GLU A 202 -9.33 -19.22 -6.32
N GLY A 203 -9.08 -18.44 -7.38
CA GLY A 203 -9.64 -17.10 -7.57
C GLY A 203 -8.96 -15.97 -6.77
N ALA A 204 -8.03 -16.26 -5.86
CA ALA A 204 -7.39 -15.24 -5.02
C ALA A 204 -6.31 -14.43 -5.74
N ALA A 205 -5.71 -14.97 -6.79
CA ALA A 205 -4.70 -14.26 -7.57
C ALA A 205 -5.29 -12.99 -8.21
N SER A 206 -4.58 -11.88 -8.06
CA SER A 206 -4.88 -10.68 -8.85
C SER A 206 -4.46 -10.98 -10.28
N VAL A 207 -5.44 -11.16 -11.17
CA VAL A 207 -5.13 -11.26 -12.60
C VAL A 207 -4.51 -9.93 -13.02
N LEU A 208 -3.22 -9.92 -13.32
CA LEU A 208 -2.69 -8.95 -14.27
C LEU A 208 -3.29 -9.36 -15.61
N THR A 209 -4.39 -8.74 -16.02
CA THR A 209 -4.66 -8.73 -17.46
C THR A 209 -3.45 -8.03 -18.07
N PRO A 210 -2.70 -8.69 -18.98
CA PRO A 210 -1.70 -7.96 -19.72
C PRO A 210 -2.46 -6.84 -20.44
N LYS A 211 -2.21 -5.58 -20.07
CA LYS A 211 -2.62 -4.47 -20.90
C LYS A 211 -1.74 -4.54 -22.16
N LEU A 212 -2.13 -5.40 -23.10
CA LEU A 212 -1.69 -5.28 -24.47
C LEU A 212 -2.13 -3.88 -24.94
N PRO A 213 -1.23 -3.04 -25.45
CA PRO A 213 -1.62 -1.74 -25.95
C PRO A 213 -2.41 -1.94 -27.26
N GLY A 214 -3.65 -1.47 -27.26
CA GLY A 214 -4.50 -1.40 -28.45
C GLY A 214 -5.61 -2.44 -28.47
N ASN A 215 -6.77 -2.07 -27.92
CA ASN A 215 -8.09 -2.21 -28.52
C ASN A 215 -9.13 -1.88 -27.44
N ASP A 216 -9.80 -0.74 -27.61
CA ASP A 216 -10.95 -0.35 -26.83
C ASP A 216 -12.11 -1.30 -27.17
N VAL A 217 -12.49 -2.16 -26.22
CA VAL A 217 -13.83 -2.74 -26.17
C VAL A 217 -14.34 -2.65 -24.75
N ASP A 218 -15.35 -1.82 -24.60
CA ASP A 218 -16.18 -1.66 -23.42
C ASP A 218 -16.89 -3.00 -23.13
N THR A 219 -16.70 -3.58 -21.94
CA THR A 219 -17.44 -4.77 -21.51
C THR A 219 -18.12 -4.51 -20.17
N SER A 220 -19.19 -3.72 -20.21
CA SER A 220 -20.32 -3.89 -19.30
C SER A 220 -21.09 -5.14 -19.71
N ASN A 221 -20.97 -6.21 -18.91
CA ASN A 221 -21.90 -7.34 -18.71
C ASN A 221 -21.15 -8.69 -18.69
N ALA A 222 -21.08 -9.27 -17.50
CA ALA A 222 -20.98 -10.71 -17.32
C ALA A 222 -21.89 -11.11 -16.16
N THR A 223 -23.19 -11.25 -16.47
CA THR A 223 -24.14 -12.04 -15.68
C THR A 223 -24.13 -13.48 -16.19
N ALA A 224 -24.38 -14.42 -15.28
CA ALA A 224 -24.26 -15.86 -15.45
C ALA A 224 -25.36 -16.52 -16.31
N ASP A 225 -25.06 -17.78 -16.69
CA ASP A 225 -25.92 -18.94 -17.01
C ASP A 225 -26.36 -19.27 -18.48
N ILE A 226 -25.71 -20.34 -19.03
CA ILE A 226 -26.10 -21.53 -19.87
C ILE A 226 -27.22 -21.46 -21.00
N PRO A 227 -27.32 -22.40 -22.01
CA PRO A 227 -26.68 -22.45 -23.35
C PRO A 227 -27.62 -22.51 -24.62
N LEU A 228 -27.08 -22.08 -25.79
CA LEU A 228 -27.34 -22.33 -27.26
C LEU A 228 -28.78 -22.24 -27.87
N PRO A 229 -28.99 -21.86 -29.17
CA PRO A 229 -28.31 -22.41 -30.37
C PRO A 229 -27.77 -21.43 -31.45
N THR A 230 -26.95 -22.05 -32.31
CA THR A 230 -26.20 -21.71 -33.54
C THR A 230 -26.75 -20.70 -34.56
N LEU A 231 -25.86 -19.85 -35.10
CA LEU A 231 -25.87 -19.34 -36.49
C LEU A 231 -24.44 -19.16 -37.04
N SER A 232 -24.29 -19.25 -38.37
CA SER A 232 -23.11 -19.64 -39.15
C SER A 232 -22.09 -18.54 -39.52
N ASN A 233 -20.86 -18.99 -39.83
CA ASN A 233 -19.64 -18.21 -40.10
C ASN A 233 -19.55 -17.55 -41.50
N SER A 234 -20.47 -16.69 -41.93
CA SER A 234 -20.33 -15.99 -43.23
C SER A 234 -20.08 -14.48 -43.20
N ASP A 235 -20.23 -13.77 -42.07
CA ASP A 235 -20.40 -12.31 -42.15
C ASP A 235 -19.24 -11.45 -41.62
N ILE A 236 -18.07 -12.02 -41.33
CA ILE A 236 -16.93 -11.27 -40.76
C ILE A 236 -15.81 -10.98 -41.79
N ALA A 237 -15.85 -11.56 -42.98
CA ALA A 237 -14.77 -11.45 -43.96
C ALA A 237 -14.85 -10.24 -44.93
N GLN A 238 -15.72 -9.24 -44.70
CA GLN A 238 -16.00 -8.25 -45.76
C GLN A 238 -15.92 -6.75 -45.38
N ARG A 239 -15.25 -6.35 -44.29
CA ARG A 239 -15.32 -4.93 -43.87
C ARG A 239 -14.05 -4.14 -43.49
N LEU A 240 -12.83 -4.57 -43.80
CA LEU A 240 -11.65 -3.70 -43.61
C LEU A 240 -10.60 -3.82 -44.73
N ALA A 241 -10.85 -3.15 -45.85
CA ALA A 241 -9.85 -2.72 -46.83
C ALA A 241 -10.26 -1.31 -47.34
N LEU A 242 -9.27 -0.43 -47.56
CA LEU A 242 -9.32 1.04 -47.81
C LEU A 242 -9.13 1.86 -46.51
N ALA A 243 -8.18 2.78 -46.35
CA ALA A 243 -7.25 3.41 -47.29
C ALA A 243 -6.02 3.95 -46.53
N ALA A 244 -4.87 3.97 -47.20
CA ALA A 244 -3.67 4.75 -46.89
C ALA A 244 -3.62 5.99 -47.81
N VAL A 245 -2.84 7.02 -47.41
CA VAL A 245 -2.28 8.22 -48.14
C VAL A 245 -2.29 9.39 -47.13
N GLU A 246 -1.24 10.20 -46.83
CA GLU A 246 0.12 10.41 -47.35
C GLU A 246 0.99 11.20 -46.33
N LYS A 247 2.30 10.89 -46.33
CA LYS A 247 3.53 11.74 -46.21
C LYS A 247 3.66 12.90 -45.20
N SER A 248 4.76 12.89 -44.43
CA SER A 248 5.95 13.72 -44.71
C SER A 248 7.16 13.35 -43.81
N ALA A 249 8.36 13.47 -44.37
CA ALA A 249 9.63 12.94 -43.91
C ALA A 249 10.53 13.98 -43.23
N CYS A 250 11.46 13.55 -42.36
CA CYS A 250 12.87 13.95 -42.45
C CYS A 250 13.80 12.99 -41.69
N LYS A 251 14.95 12.65 -42.30
CA LYS A 251 16.04 11.79 -41.79
C LYS A 251 17.24 12.66 -41.32
N PRO A 252 18.25 12.09 -40.63
CA PRO A 252 19.17 12.83 -39.77
C PRO A 252 20.54 13.18 -40.39
N GLY A 253 21.19 14.22 -39.86
CA GLY A 253 22.65 14.32 -39.69
C GLY A 253 23.33 15.61 -40.21
N SER A 254 23.98 16.39 -39.33
CA SER A 254 25.34 16.96 -39.51
C SER A 254 25.73 17.91 -38.36
N ASN A 255 27.04 18.04 -38.16
CA ASN A 255 27.77 18.57 -37.01
C ASN A 255 27.97 20.11 -36.98
N GLN A 256 28.22 20.62 -35.76
CA GLN A 256 29.04 21.79 -35.36
C GLN A 256 28.43 23.18 -35.08
N THR A 257 28.96 23.74 -33.98
CA THR A 257 28.80 25.07 -33.35
C THR A 257 27.45 25.25 -32.63
N GLY A 258 27.32 25.76 -31.40
CA GLY A 258 28.22 26.48 -30.50
C GLY A 258 27.30 27.42 -29.69
N LEU A 259 27.31 27.28 -28.36
CA LEU A 259 26.55 28.07 -27.37
C LEU A 259 25.02 27.90 -27.30
N ALA A 260 24.57 27.89 -26.04
CA ALA A 260 23.20 28.11 -25.54
C ALA A 260 22.23 26.91 -25.55
N LEU A 261 22.15 26.20 -24.42
CA LEU A 261 20.97 26.11 -23.54
C LEU A 261 21.18 24.97 -22.53
N CYS A 262 21.71 25.31 -21.35
CA CYS A 262 21.45 24.53 -20.13
C CYS A 262 20.79 25.44 -19.12
N ALA A 263 19.46 25.51 -19.21
CA ALA A 263 18.62 26.19 -18.25
C ALA A 263 18.60 25.44 -16.91
N LYS A 264 19.11 26.12 -15.88
CA LYS A 264 18.68 26.09 -14.46
C LYS A 264 18.59 24.73 -13.75
N ALA A 265 19.71 24.29 -13.17
CA ALA A 265 19.70 23.54 -11.92
C ALA A 265 19.61 24.53 -10.73
N PRO A 266 18.77 24.31 -9.70
CA PRO A 266 18.67 25.23 -8.59
C PRO A 266 19.97 25.19 -7.75
N ARG A 267 20.59 26.36 -7.56
CA ARG A 267 21.65 26.59 -6.56
C ARG A 267 21.09 26.23 -5.17
N ARG A 268 21.41 25.03 -4.66
CA ARG A 268 21.20 24.71 -3.24
C ARG A 268 22.34 25.30 -2.41
N VAL A 269 22.01 26.36 -1.69
CA VAL A 269 22.92 27.02 -0.73
C VAL A 269 23.20 26.06 0.43
N ALA A 270 24.47 25.85 0.75
CA ALA A 270 24.88 25.09 1.92
C ALA A 270 24.36 25.80 3.20
N ALA A 271 23.46 25.16 3.93
CA ALA A 271 22.93 25.71 5.18
C ALA A 271 24.02 25.67 6.28
N GLY A 272 24.28 26.82 6.90
CA GLY A 272 25.22 26.97 8.00
C GLY A 272 24.79 26.20 9.26
N ARG A 273 25.73 25.99 10.18
CA ARG A 273 25.53 25.16 11.40
C ARG A 273 24.37 25.66 12.28
N ALA A 274 24.13 26.97 12.34
CA ALA A 274 23.04 27.58 13.12
C ALA A 274 21.63 27.29 12.56
N THR A 275 21.50 27.13 11.23
CA THR A 275 20.22 26.77 10.59
C THR A 275 19.83 25.29 10.79
N ILE A 276 20.80 24.41 11.05
CA ILE A 276 20.57 22.96 11.22
C ILE A 276 19.92 22.64 12.59
N ASP A 277 20.23 23.41 13.64
CA ASP A 277 19.68 23.17 14.97
C ASP A 277 18.18 23.52 15.08
N LYS A 278 17.67 24.42 14.23
CA LYS A 278 16.25 24.81 14.17
C LYS A 278 15.42 23.98 13.18
N THR A 279 16.04 23.17 12.31
CA THR A 279 15.32 22.33 11.33
C THR A 279 14.54 21.18 11.98
N SER A 280 13.37 20.83 11.42
CA SER A 280 12.55 19.71 11.90
C SER A 280 13.22 18.35 11.67
N GLU A 281 12.87 17.34 12.49
CA GLU A 281 13.49 15.99 12.41
C GLU A 281 13.27 15.35 11.03
N SER A 282 12.09 15.55 10.44
CA SER A 282 11.75 15.10 9.08
C SER A 282 12.60 15.77 8.00
N SER A 283 12.95 17.04 8.18
CA SER A 283 13.84 17.77 7.27
C SER A 283 15.30 17.35 7.42
N LEU A 284 15.77 17.08 8.65
CA LEU A 284 17.10 16.51 8.90
C LEU A 284 17.26 15.12 8.28
N ARG A 285 16.23 14.25 8.38
CA ARG A 285 16.24 12.92 7.74
C ARG A 285 16.26 13.02 6.21
N ARG A 286 15.53 13.97 5.62
CA ARG A 286 15.59 14.25 4.17
C ARG A 286 16.96 14.75 3.73
N LEU A 287 17.62 15.60 4.51
CA LEU A 287 18.99 16.07 4.23
C LEU A 287 20.03 14.92 4.29
N ILE A 288 19.84 13.95 5.19
CA ILE A 288 20.72 12.78 5.29
C ILE A 288 20.49 11.81 4.11
N GLY A 289 19.24 11.63 3.69
CA GLY A 289 18.85 10.70 2.62
C GLY A 289 18.93 11.26 1.19
N GLY A 290 18.95 12.58 1.02
CA GLY A 290 18.95 13.24 -0.28
C GLY A 290 20.35 13.46 -0.84
N ALA A 291 20.82 12.54 -1.69
CA ALA A 291 21.46 12.83 -2.99
C ALA A 291 21.96 11.53 -3.65
N LYS A 292 21.49 11.23 -4.88
CA LYS A 292 22.26 10.42 -5.82
C LYS A 292 23.40 11.29 -6.32
N ALA A 293 24.64 10.82 -6.17
CA ALA A 293 25.78 11.47 -6.79
C ALA A 293 25.55 11.59 -8.30
N ILE A 294 25.75 12.78 -8.86
CA ILE A 294 25.91 12.94 -10.31
C ILE A 294 27.21 12.20 -10.66
N LYS A 295 27.09 10.95 -11.10
CA LYS A 295 28.20 10.18 -11.66
C LYS A 295 28.61 10.87 -12.97
N GLY A 296 29.84 11.38 -13.04
CA GLY A 296 30.42 11.88 -14.29
C GLY A 296 31.24 13.18 -14.23
N CYS A 297 31.06 14.05 -13.23
CA CYS A 297 31.76 15.33 -13.22
C CYS A 297 33.10 15.28 -12.44
N ARG A 298 34.24 15.45 -13.14
CA ARG A 298 35.62 15.42 -12.58
C ARG A 298 36.26 16.81 -12.38
N SER A 299 35.48 17.90 -12.33
CA SER A 299 36.04 19.25 -12.14
C SER A 299 36.32 19.59 -10.67
N ALA A 300 37.29 20.48 -10.42
CA ALA A 300 37.64 20.94 -9.06
C ALA A 300 36.45 21.59 -8.31
N ALA A 301 35.53 22.26 -9.03
CA ALA A 301 34.30 22.84 -8.48
C ALA A 301 33.29 21.78 -7.97
N CYS A 302 33.32 20.56 -8.53
CA CYS A 302 32.50 19.45 -8.06
C CYS A 302 33.06 18.82 -6.76
N SER A 303 34.36 18.99 -6.50
CA SER A 303 34.99 18.44 -5.29
C SER A 303 34.71 19.26 -4.02
N SER A 304 34.67 20.59 -4.13
CA SER A 304 34.37 21.50 -3.01
C SER A 304 32.91 21.42 -2.56
N THR A 305 31.99 21.29 -3.51
CA THR A 305 30.55 21.10 -3.27
C THR A 305 30.26 19.75 -2.60
N ARG A 306 30.92 18.66 -3.01
CA ARG A 306 30.82 17.36 -2.33
C ARG A 306 31.35 17.40 -0.89
N LYS A 307 32.47 18.09 -0.65
CA LYS A 307 33.01 18.27 0.72
C LYS A 307 32.05 19.07 1.61
N ALA A 308 31.42 20.13 1.08
CA ALA A 308 30.42 20.90 1.82
C ALA A 308 29.17 20.07 2.13
N GLU A 309 28.66 19.30 1.16
CA GLU A 309 27.51 18.42 1.34
C GLU A 309 27.76 17.34 2.40
N GLN A 310 28.95 16.72 2.38
CA GLN A 310 29.34 15.72 3.36
C GLN A 310 29.39 16.32 4.77
N LYS A 311 29.92 17.54 4.93
CA LYS A 311 29.93 18.26 6.21
C LYS A 311 28.51 18.54 6.72
N SER A 312 27.59 18.96 5.85
CA SER A 312 26.18 19.19 6.21
C SER A 312 25.46 17.89 6.63
N LYS A 313 25.74 16.76 5.97
CA LYS A 313 25.19 15.44 6.34
C LYS A 313 25.70 14.96 7.70
N VAL A 314 26.98 15.17 8.00
CA VAL A 314 27.56 14.85 9.32
C VAL A 314 26.92 15.71 10.41
N ALA A 315 26.75 17.02 10.18
CA ALA A 315 26.09 17.92 11.13
C ALA A 315 24.62 17.50 11.39
N ALA A 316 23.87 17.14 10.34
CA ALA A 316 22.49 16.67 10.46
C ALA A 316 22.37 15.36 11.27
N ARG A 317 23.30 14.40 11.07
CA ARG A 317 23.35 13.15 11.85
C ARG A 317 23.62 13.41 13.34
N THR A 318 24.54 14.32 13.64
CA THR A 318 24.86 14.68 15.04
C THR A 318 23.68 15.36 15.73
N ALA A 319 22.97 16.27 15.05
CA ALA A 319 21.76 16.90 15.58
C ALA A 319 20.63 15.88 15.86
N LEU A 320 20.42 14.92 14.94
CA LEU A 320 19.44 13.85 15.09
C LEU A 320 19.75 12.96 16.31
N ARG A 321 21.02 12.59 16.51
CA ARG A 321 21.46 11.80 17.68
C ARG A 321 21.24 12.53 19.01
N ARG A 322 21.52 13.84 19.07
CA ARG A 322 21.25 14.65 20.29
C ARG A 322 19.76 14.66 20.64
N ARG A 323 18.88 14.83 19.65
CA ARG A 323 17.41 14.82 19.85
C ARG A 323 16.87 13.45 20.29
N GLN A 324 17.40 12.37 19.72
CA GLN A 324 17.06 11.01 20.14
C GLN A 324 17.44 10.76 21.60
N ARG A 325 18.62 11.22 22.03
CA ARG A 325 19.07 11.09 23.43
C ARG A 325 18.12 11.79 24.41
N VAL A 326 17.74 13.05 24.14
CA VAL A 326 16.79 13.81 24.97
C VAL A 326 15.42 13.12 25.03
N ARG A 327 14.96 12.52 23.92
CA ARG A 327 13.70 11.77 23.87
C ARG A 327 13.74 10.50 24.73
N ILE A 328 14.87 9.78 24.71
CA ILE A 328 15.09 8.58 25.54
C ILE A 328 15.09 8.97 27.02
N GLU A 329 15.79 10.05 27.40
CA GLU A 329 15.81 10.56 28.77
C GLU A 329 14.41 10.98 29.26
N LYS A 330 13.63 11.70 28.44
CA LYS A 330 12.24 12.05 28.77
C LYS A 330 11.36 10.81 28.94
N LYS A 331 11.48 9.80 28.06
CA LYS A 331 10.75 8.52 28.20
C LYS A 331 11.13 7.77 29.48
N GLY A 332 12.41 7.81 29.87
CA GLY A 332 12.89 7.24 31.13
C GLY A 332 12.24 7.90 32.36
N LYS A 333 12.19 9.24 32.39
CA LYS A 333 11.54 9.99 33.47
C LYS A 333 10.04 9.69 33.58
N ILE A 334 9.33 9.62 32.45
CA ILE A 334 7.90 9.26 32.42
C ILE A 334 7.67 7.84 32.96
N ARG A 335 8.48 6.86 32.54
CA ARG A 335 8.39 5.48 33.06
C ARG A 335 8.62 5.39 34.57
N ALA A 336 9.53 6.21 35.11
CA ALA A 336 9.77 6.27 36.55
C ALA A 336 8.55 6.82 37.32
N VAL A 337 7.88 7.85 36.78
CA VAL A 337 6.64 8.40 37.37
C VAL A 337 5.52 7.36 37.35
N VAL A 338 5.31 6.67 36.22
CA VAL A 338 4.30 5.61 36.10
C VAL A 338 4.54 4.49 37.12
N ARG A 339 5.79 4.04 37.29
CA ARG A 339 6.14 3.04 38.31
C ARG A 339 5.81 3.50 39.73
N LYS A 340 6.09 4.76 40.08
CA LYS A 340 5.74 5.32 41.40
C LYS A 340 4.24 5.35 41.63
N LEU A 341 3.45 5.72 40.61
CA LEU A 341 1.98 5.75 40.68
C LEU A 341 1.39 4.33 40.82
N SER A 342 1.92 3.35 40.09
CA SER A 342 1.52 1.94 40.22
C SER A 342 1.83 1.38 41.61
N ALA A 343 3.00 1.69 42.17
CA ALA A 343 3.36 1.27 43.52
C ALA A 343 2.46 1.90 44.59
N LYS A 344 2.09 3.18 44.43
CA LYS A 344 1.15 3.88 45.33
C LYS A 344 -0.25 3.25 45.29
N ARG A 345 -0.74 2.89 44.09
CA ARG A 345 -2.02 2.17 43.91
C ARG A 345 -2.01 0.79 44.56
N SER A 346 -0.91 0.04 44.42
CA SER A 346 -0.78 -1.28 45.04
C SER A 346 -0.81 -1.21 46.58
N ARG A 347 -0.12 -0.23 47.19
CA ARG A 347 -0.18 0.01 48.65
C ARG A 347 -1.56 0.45 49.15
N GLN A 348 -2.32 1.17 48.33
CA GLN A 348 -3.68 1.60 48.70
C GLN A 348 -4.68 0.44 48.61
N LYS A 349 -4.42 -0.54 47.75
CA LYS A 349 -5.22 -1.77 47.59
C LYS A 349 -4.94 -2.82 48.66
N SER A 350 -3.77 -2.78 49.33
CA SER A 350 -3.44 -3.66 50.46
C SER A 350 -3.85 -3.10 51.82
N ARG A 351 -4.34 -1.85 51.87
CA ARG A 351 -4.84 -1.17 53.08
C ARG A 351 -6.38 -1.14 53.16
N ARG A 352 -7.05 -1.51 52.08
CA ARG A 352 -8.47 -1.85 52.02
C ARG A 352 -8.57 -3.36 52.05
#